data_AF-A0A6I5RBW4-F1
#
_entry.id   AF-A0A6I5RBW4-F1
#
_cell.length_a   1.000
_cell.length_b   1.000
_cell.length_c   1.000
_cell.angle_alpha   90.00
_cell.angle_beta   90.00
_cell.angle_gamma   90.00
#
_symmetry.space_group_name_H-M   'P 1'
#
loop_
_entity.id
_entity.type
_entity.pdbx_description
1 polymer ?
#
loop_
_entity_poly.entity_id
_entity_poly.type
_entity_poly.pdbx_seq_one_letter_code
_entity_poly.pdbx_strand_id
1 'polypeptide(L)'
;MQTLNDIASSLGVSLQTVYNRKADAEKRLGRKIEGTQHPTDKRKIVYDAEAIALITGQPIAPITALEAVAVTVEPGNHCQAIAQPEMNGLGFSLEQFRADDIEALVFENPDEVADQFLAVADQLVAGMGADIKAREQRLKATRTAQSKVAEKAQELKLEQRLYRDRARDLDIAQTEQTQSLQDTLQALQALGKPQSAPTDGSAT
;
A
#
# COMPACT_ATOMS: atom_id res chain seq x y z
N MET A 1 33.25 7.38 -23.84
CA MET A 1 34.23 7.07 -22.76
C MET A 1 34.39 8.33 -21.92
N GLN A 2 34.29 8.26 -20.59
CA GLN A 2 34.38 9.44 -19.70
C GLN A 2 35.39 9.19 -18.56
N THR A 3 36.04 10.24 -18.06
CA THR A 3 36.91 10.13 -16.86
C THR A 3 36.06 10.15 -15.59
N LEU A 4 36.60 9.71 -14.45
CA LEU A 4 35.89 9.78 -13.17
C LEU A 4 35.53 11.23 -12.76
N ASN A 5 36.32 12.21 -13.19
CA ASN A 5 36.02 13.63 -12.98
C ASN A 5 34.81 14.09 -13.80
N ASP A 6 34.69 13.63 -15.04
CA ASP A 6 33.56 13.97 -15.91
C ASP A 6 32.27 13.32 -15.38
N ILE A 7 32.37 12.09 -14.85
CA ILE A 7 31.27 11.38 -14.19
C ILE A 7 30.85 12.08 -12.90
N ALA A 8 31.82 12.54 -12.09
CA ALA A 8 31.53 13.30 -10.87
C ALA A 8 30.80 14.60 -11.19
N SER A 9 31.26 15.31 -12.22
CA SER A 9 30.68 16.57 -12.69
C SER A 9 29.28 16.36 -13.28
N SER A 10 29.06 15.31 -14.07
CA SER A 10 27.75 15.02 -14.68
C SER A 10 26.70 14.58 -13.66
N LEU A 11 27.12 13.92 -12.58
CA LEU A 11 26.24 13.50 -11.48
C LEU A 11 26.10 14.56 -10.37
N GLY A 12 26.83 15.67 -10.44
CA GLY A 12 26.83 16.70 -9.40
C GLY A 12 27.37 16.22 -8.04
N VAL A 13 28.23 15.19 -8.02
CA VAL A 13 28.79 14.59 -6.79
C VAL A 13 30.30 14.81 -6.70
N SER A 14 30.85 14.71 -5.50
CA SER A 14 32.30 14.82 -5.31
C SER A 14 33.04 13.65 -5.99
N LEU A 15 34.25 13.92 -6.48
CA LEU A 15 35.13 12.89 -7.06
C LEU A 15 35.36 11.72 -6.09
N GLN A 16 35.50 12.01 -4.79
CA GLN A 16 35.67 11.00 -3.75
C GLN A 16 34.46 10.05 -3.66
N THR A 17 33.25 10.58 -3.84
CA THR A 17 32.02 9.77 -3.89
C THR A 17 32.04 8.78 -5.05
N VAL A 18 32.56 9.19 -6.22
CA VAL A 18 32.67 8.30 -7.39
C VAL A 18 33.72 7.21 -7.16
N TYR A 19 34.84 7.53 -6.51
CA TYR A 19 35.84 6.52 -6.13
C TYR A 19 35.28 5.49 -5.15
N ASN A 20 34.52 5.92 -4.14
CA ASN A 20 33.88 5.00 -3.19
C ASN A 20 32.88 4.08 -3.90
N ARG A 21 32.05 4.62 -4.81
CA ARG A 21 31.10 3.83 -5.60
C ARG A 21 31.81 2.82 -6.51
N LYS A 22 32.95 3.18 -7.10
CA LYS A 22 33.79 2.26 -7.86
C LYS A 22 34.29 1.11 -6.99
N ALA A 23 34.82 1.41 -5.81
CA ALA A 23 35.33 0.39 -4.87
C ALA A 23 34.20 -0.56 -4.42
N ASP A 24 33.01 -0.03 -4.16
CA ASP A 24 31.83 -0.84 -3.82
C ASP A 24 31.39 -1.72 -4.99
N ALA A 25 31.42 -1.20 -6.22
CA ALA A 25 31.11 -1.97 -7.43
C ALA A 25 32.13 -3.10 -7.67
N GLU A 26 33.43 -2.84 -7.49
CA GLU A 26 34.49 -3.85 -7.58
C GLU A 26 34.32 -4.94 -6.52
N LYS A 27 33.97 -4.56 -5.28
CA LYS A 27 33.68 -5.50 -4.19
C LYS A 27 32.45 -6.37 -4.49
N ARG A 28 31.41 -5.80 -5.12
CA ARG A 28 30.19 -6.53 -5.52
C ARG A 28 30.42 -7.47 -6.70
N LEU A 29 31.26 -7.09 -7.65
CA LEU A 29 31.52 -7.88 -8.86
C LEU A 29 32.64 -8.91 -8.66
N GLY A 30 33.45 -8.79 -7.60
CA GLY A 30 34.59 -9.67 -7.33
C GLY A 30 35.71 -9.54 -8.35
N ARG A 31 35.70 -8.50 -9.19
CA ARG A 31 36.70 -8.20 -10.21
C ARG A 31 36.96 -6.69 -10.27
N LYS A 32 38.19 -6.32 -10.64
CA LYS A 32 38.59 -4.92 -10.78
C LYS A 32 37.96 -4.30 -12.03
N ILE A 33 37.47 -3.07 -11.93
CA ILE A 33 36.95 -2.31 -13.08
C ILE A 33 38.12 -1.49 -13.63
N GLU A 34 38.71 -2.02 -14.69
CA GLU A 34 39.82 -1.39 -15.39
C GLU A 34 39.31 -0.36 -16.41
N GLY A 35 39.97 0.79 -16.46
CA GLY A 35 39.73 1.80 -17.48
C GLY A 35 40.92 1.89 -18.41
N THR A 36 40.71 2.43 -19.61
CA THR A 36 41.76 2.63 -20.61
C THR A 36 42.41 4.00 -20.45
N GLN A 37 43.65 4.18 -20.90
CA GLN A 37 44.29 5.50 -20.88
C GLN A 37 43.61 6.42 -21.90
N HIS A 38 43.44 7.70 -21.55
CA HIS A 38 42.83 8.66 -22.46
C HIS A 38 43.67 8.80 -23.73
N PRO A 39 43.06 8.80 -24.92
CA PRO A 39 43.77 8.84 -26.21
C PRO A 39 44.63 10.09 -26.42
N THR A 40 44.43 11.13 -25.62
CA THR A 40 45.05 12.46 -25.77
C THR A 40 45.86 12.86 -24.55
N ASP A 41 45.53 12.34 -23.36
CA ASP A 41 46.21 12.64 -22.10
C ASP A 41 46.47 11.36 -21.30
N LYS A 42 47.70 10.81 -21.43
CA LYS A 42 48.10 9.54 -20.81
C LYS A 42 48.01 9.52 -19.29
N ARG A 43 47.83 10.68 -18.63
CA ARG A 43 47.66 10.79 -17.17
C ARG A 43 46.22 10.54 -16.72
N LYS A 44 45.26 10.54 -17.65
CA LYS A 44 43.84 10.34 -17.34
C LYS A 44 43.40 8.94 -17.75
N ILE A 45 42.63 8.30 -16.88
CA ILE A 45 42.00 7.02 -17.15
C ILE A 45 40.55 7.29 -17.53
N VAL A 46 40.14 6.74 -18.66
CA VAL A 46 38.81 6.84 -19.23
C VAL A 46 38.12 5.49 -19.07
N TYR A 47 36.85 5.53 -18.72
CA TYR A 47 36.04 4.35 -18.52
C TYR A 47 35.06 4.23 -19.69
N ASP A 48 34.89 3.00 -20.16
CA ASP A 48 33.90 2.67 -21.18
C ASP A 48 32.49 2.73 -20.59
N ALA A 49 31.49 2.87 -21.47
CA ALA A 49 30.09 3.03 -21.08
C ALA A 49 29.61 1.94 -20.10
N GLU A 50 30.04 0.69 -20.30
CA GLU A 50 29.72 -0.41 -19.39
C GLU A 50 30.33 -0.24 -17.98
N ALA A 51 31.59 0.19 -17.91
CA ALA A 51 32.26 0.44 -16.63
C ALA A 51 31.61 1.63 -15.88
N ILE A 52 31.18 2.65 -16.62
CA ILE A 52 30.47 3.82 -16.06
C ILE A 52 29.12 3.40 -15.48
N ALA A 53 28.35 2.57 -16.19
CA ALA A 53 27.07 2.05 -15.70
C ALA A 53 27.24 1.21 -14.42
N LEU A 54 28.31 0.40 -14.33
CA LEU A 54 28.62 -0.40 -13.15
C LEU A 54 29.05 0.47 -11.94
N ILE A 55 29.80 1.54 -12.16
CA ILE A 55 30.26 2.45 -11.10
C ILE A 55 29.12 3.35 -10.60
N THR A 56 28.23 3.79 -11.48
CA THR A 56 27.21 4.80 -11.15
C THR A 56 25.85 4.19 -10.80
N GLY A 57 25.62 2.91 -11.11
CA GLY A 57 24.38 2.20 -10.82
C GLY A 57 23.18 2.70 -11.63
N GLN A 58 23.42 3.42 -12.72
CA GLN A 58 22.39 3.99 -13.59
C GLN A 58 22.48 3.35 -15.00
N PRO A 59 21.39 2.79 -15.55
CA PRO A 59 21.33 2.38 -16.94
C PRO A 59 21.32 3.61 -17.87
N ILE A 60 22.08 3.52 -18.97
CA ILE A 60 22.33 4.62 -19.92
C ILE A 60 21.17 4.71 -20.92
N ALA A 61 20.63 5.91 -21.15
CA ALA A 61 19.89 6.23 -22.37
C ALA A 61 20.88 6.66 -23.48
N PRO A 62 20.82 6.09 -24.70
CA PRO A 62 21.75 6.42 -25.76
C PRO A 62 21.41 7.78 -26.38
N ILE A 63 22.41 8.65 -26.50
CA ILE A 63 22.29 9.89 -27.29
C ILE A 63 22.83 9.58 -28.69
N THR A 64 21.93 9.64 -29.66
CA THR A 64 22.14 9.45 -31.09
C THR A 64 23.14 10.48 -31.65
N ALA A 65 24.12 10.00 -32.41
CA ALA A 65 25.05 10.81 -33.19
C ALA A 65 24.38 11.34 -34.47
N LEU A 66 24.77 12.53 -34.93
CA LEU A 66 24.67 12.93 -36.33
C LEU A 66 25.92 13.72 -36.73
N GLU A 67 26.55 13.22 -37.80
CA GLU A 67 27.84 13.59 -38.36
C GLU A 67 27.82 14.95 -39.07
N ALA A 68 29.01 15.54 -39.14
CA ALA A 68 29.36 16.76 -39.84
C ALA A 68 29.55 16.54 -41.34
N VAL A 69 29.31 17.57 -42.16
CA VAL A 69 30.07 17.77 -43.41
C VAL A 69 30.25 19.26 -43.71
N ALA A 70 31.50 19.69 -43.80
CA ALA A 70 31.94 20.89 -44.50
C ALA A 70 32.96 20.45 -45.56
N VAL A 71 32.68 20.63 -46.86
CA VAL A 71 33.69 20.65 -47.93
C VAL A 71 33.20 21.49 -49.12
N THR A 72 34.05 22.44 -49.50
CA THR A 72 34.07 23.34 -50.67
C THR A 72 34.76 22.67 -51.87
N VAL A 73 34.44 23.05 -53.13
CA VAL A 73 35.40 23.44 -54.22
C VAL A 73 34.73 23.50 -55.62
N GLU A 74 35.15 24.54 -56.34
CA GLU A 74 34.83 25.17 -57.65
C GLU A 74 35.13 24.32 -58.92
N PRO A 75 34.96 24.75 -60.21
CA PRO A 75 34.60 26.08 -60.77
C PRO A 75 33.59 26.08 -61.95
N GLY A 76 32.87 27.19 -62.15
CA GLY A 76 31.99 27.40 -63.30
C GLY A 76 31.84 28.87 -63.68
N ASN A 77 32.66 29.30 -64.64
CA ASN A 77 32.76 30.66 -65.20
C ASN A 77 31.45 31.12 -65.87
N HIS A 78 30.89 32.26 -65.46
CA HIS A 78 30.01 33.08 -66.31
C HIS A 78 30.63 34.49 -66.38
N CYS A 79 31.16 34.85 -67.55
CA CYS A 79 31.96 36.07 -67.74
C CYS A 79 31.28 37.33 -67.15
N GLN A 80 31.96 37.85 -66.12
CA GLN A 80 31.63 38.93 -65.18
C GLN A 80 30.23 38.94 -64.55
N ALA A 81 30.14 38.17 -63.46
CA ALA A 81 29.02 38.05 -62.54
C ALA A 81 28.79 39.33 -61.71
N ILE A 82 27.59 39.88 -61.83
CA ILE A 82 26.94 40.66 -60.76
C ILE A 82 26.16 39.62 -59.95
N ALA A 83 26.46 39.50 -58.66
CA ALA A 83 25.89 38.46 -57.80
C ALA A 83 24.36 38.47 -57.89
N GLN A 84 23.78 37.33 -58.27
CA GLN A 84 22.39 37.04 -57.99
C GLN A 84 22.23 37.22 -56.47
N PRO A 85 21.28 38.03 -55.97
CA PRO A 85 21.08 38.15 -54.54
C PRO A 85 20.77 36.75 -54.01
N GLU A 86 21.63 36.24 -53.15
CA GLU A 86 21.46 34.92 -52.56
C GLU A 86 20.16 34.92 -51.77
N MET A 87 19.16 34.19 -52.25
CA MET A 87 17.96 33.83 -51.51
C MET A 87 18.26 32.74 -50.45
N ASN A 88 19.55 32.43 -50.25
CA ASN A 88 20.03 31.49 -49.25
C ASN A 88 20.00 32.17 -47.89
N GLY A 89 19.01 31.79 -47.08
CA GLY A 89 18.75 32.41 -45.77
C GLY A 89 17.31 32.92 -45.60
N LEU A 90 16.47 32.82 -46.63
CA LEU A 90 15.03 33.07 -46.49
C LEU A 90 14.32 31.86 -45.87
N GLY A 91 14.49 31.70 -44.56
CA GLY A 91 13.57 30.93 -43.73
C GLY A 91 12.31 31.77 -43.52
N PHE A 92 11.26 31.55 -44.30
CA PHE A 92 9.96 32.15 -44.02
C PHE A 92 9.35 31.40 -42.82
N SER A 93 9.21 32.07 -41.68
CA SER A 93 8.40 31.51 -40.57
C SER A 93 6.93 31.57 -40.99
N LEU A 94 6.28 30.41 -41.03
CA LEU A 94 4.84 30.30 -41.31
C LEU A 94 3.98 30.96 -40.22
N GLU A 95 4.57 31.33 -39.08
CA GLU A 95 3.91 32.11 -38.03
C GLU A 95 3.47 33.48 -38.54
N GLN A 96 4.23 34.11 -39.46
CA GLN A 96 3.90 35.44 -40.02
C GLN A 96 2.66 35.44 -40.93
N PHE A 97 2.17 34.26 -41.31
CA PHE A 97 0.94 34.07 -42.08
C PHE A 97 -0.24 33.57 -41.22
N ARG A 98 0.00 33.28 -39.94
CA ARG A 98 -1.07 32.96 -38.98
C ARG A 98 -1.63 34.29 -38.45
N ALA A 99 -2.94 34.33 -38.21
CA ALA A 99 -3.53 35.48 -37.55
C ALA A 99 -2.95 35.58 -36.13
N ASP A 100 -2.42 36.75 -35.77
CA ASP A 100 -1.82 37.04 -34.45
C ASP A 100 -2.80 36.80 -33.27
N ASP A 101 -4.10 36.65 -33.58
CA ASP A 101 -5.18 36.47 -32.62
C ASP A 101 -5.56 34.99 -32.36
N ILE A 102 -4.83 34.01 -32.91
CA ILE A 102 -5.19 32.58 -32.80
C ILE A 102 -4.02 31.72 -32.30
N GLU A 103 -3.97 31.55 -30.98
CA GLU A 103 -3.14 30.53 -30.33
C GLU A 103 -3.92 29.21 -30.23
N ALA A 104 -3.37 28.14 -30.83
CA ALA A 104 -3.93 26.81 -30.69
C ALA A 104 -3.32 26.14 -29.46
N LEU A 105 -4.12 25.96 -28.41
CA LEU A 105 -3.78 25.09 -27.28
C LEU A 105 -3.91 23.64 -27.73
N VAL A 106 -2.78 23.01 -28.04
CA VAL A 106 -2.70 21.61 -28.46
C VAL A 106 -2.05 20.82 -27.34
N PHE A 107 -2.74 19.80 -26.82
CA PHE A 107 -2.06 18.78 -26.02
C PHE A 107 -1.08 18.06 -26.94
N GLU A 108 0.21 17.98 -26.56
CA GLU A 108 1.23 17.30 -27.37
C GLU A 108 0.84 15.85 -27.67
N ASN A 109 0.29 15.15 -26.67
CA ASN A 109 -0.20 13.78 -26.78
C ASN A 109 -1.59 13.64 -26.14
N PRO A 110 -2.69 14.01 -26.82
CA PRO A 110 -4.04 13.97 -26.24
C PRO A 110 -4.49 12.54 -25.91
N ASP A 111 -4.03 11.55 -26.67
CA ASP A 111 -4.35 10.13 -26.47
C ASP A 111 -3.74 9.59 -25.17
N GLU A 112 -2.51 9.98 -24.83
CA GLU A 112 -1.86 9.57 -23.58
C GLU A 112 -2.59 10.11 -22.35
N VAL A 113 -3.09 11.35 -22.43
CA VAL A 113 -3.88 11.97 -21.35
C VAL A 113 -5.22 11.26 -21.20
N ALA A 114 -5.86 10.88 -22.31
CA ALA A 114 -7.10 10.12 -22.30
C ALA A 114 -6.91 8.71 -21.71
N ASP A 115 -5.84 8.01 -22.10
CA ASP A 115 -5.50 6.68 -21.58
C ASP A 115 -5.22 6.70 -20.08
N GLN A 116 -4.51 7.72 -19.58
CA GLN A 116 -4.28 7.91 -18.15
C GLN A 116 -5.60 8.15 -17.40
N PHE A 117 -6.49 8.96 -17.96
CA PHE A 117 -7.79 9.22 -17.35
C PHE A 117 -8.67 7.96 -17.29
N LEU A 118 -8.71 7.19 -18.38
CA LEU A 118 -9.44 5.92 -18.44
C LEU A 118 -8.86 4.91 -17.45
N ALA A 119 -7.53 4.79 -17.36
CA ALA A 119 -6.88 3.92 -16.39
C ALA A 119 -7.23 4.29 -14.93
N VAL A 120 -7.30 5.58 -14.61
CA VAL A 120 -7.75 6.06 -13.29
C VAL A 120 -9.23 5.75 -13.06
N ALA A 121 -10.08 5.94 -14.06
CA ALA A 121 -11.50 5.61 -13.97
C ALA A 121 -11.73 4.11 -13.74
N ASP A 122 -10.99 3.24 -14.43
CA ASP A 122 -11.04 1.78 -14.25
C ASP A 122 -10.60 1.37 -12.85
N GLN A 123 -9.53 1.99 -12.33
CA GLN A 123 -9.08 1.77 -10.95
C GLN A 123 -10.14 2.19 -9.93
N LEU A 124 -10.83 3.32 -10.17
CA LEU A 124 -11.90 3.78 -9.31
C LEU A 124 -13.09 2.80 -9.32
N VAL A 125 -13.51 2.34 -10.51
CA VAL A 125 -14.60 1.36 -10.65
C VAL A 125 -14.24 0.04 -9.98
N ALA A 126 -13.00 -0.44 -10.15
CA ALA A 126 -12.51 -1.64 -9.47
C ALA A 126 -12.51 -1.47 -7.95
N GLY A 127 -12.07 -0.30 -7.46
CA GLY A 127 -12.08 0.06 -6.04
C GLY A 127 -13.50 0.10 -5.45
N MET A 128 -14.46 0.69 -6.17
CA MET A 128 -15.86 0.69 -5.78
C MET A 128 -16.44 -0.73 -5.72
N GLY A 129 -16.14 -1.58 -6.71
CA GLY A 129 -16.56 -2.98 -6.71
C GLY A 129 -16.00 -3.78 -5.53
N ALA A 130 -14.73 -3.54 -5.17
CA ALA A 130 -14.10 -4.16 -4.00
C ALA A 130 -14.75 -3.70 -2.68
N ASP A 131 -15.03 -2.39 -2.54
CA ASP A 131 -15.70 -1.85 -1.34
C ASP A 131 -17.12 -2.41 -1.18
N ILE A 132 -17.90 -2.50 -2.26
CA ILE A 132 -19.24 -3.11 -2.24
C ILE A 132 -19.17 -4.55 -1.74
N LYS A 133 -18.27 -5.37 -2.29
CA LYS A 133 -18.08 -6.76 -1.84
C LYS A 133 -17.70 -6.84 -0.36
N ALA A 134 -16.82 -5.96 0.11
CA ALA A 134 -16.43 -5.91 1.51
C ALA A 134 -17.62 -5.55 2.42
N ARG A 135 -18.46 -4.60 2.01
CA ARG A 135 -19.69 -4.23 2.74
C ARG A 135 -20.71 -5.37 2.76
N GLU A 136 -20.92 -6.06 1.64
CA GLU A 136 -21.80 -7.22 1.56
C GLU A 136 -21.34 -8.35 2.49
N GLN A 137 -20.04 -8.64 2.52
CA GLN A 137 -19.46 -9.63 3.42
C GLN A 137 -19.65 -9.25 4.89
N ARG A 138 -19.40 -7.98 5.26
CA ARG A 138 -19.65 -7.48 6.62
C ARG A 138 -21.13 -7.63 7.00
N LEU A 139 -22.05 -7.23 6.11
CA LEU A 139 -23.49 -7.36 6.35
C LEU A 139 -23.89 -8.82 6.56
N LYS A 140 -23.38 -9.74 5.75
CA LYS A 140 -23.62 -11.18 5.90
C LYS A 140 -23.09 -11.70 7.24
N ALA A 141 -21.88 -11.29 7.63
CA ALA A 141 -21.29 -11.67 8.93
C ALA A 141 -22.13 -11.15 10.10
N THR A 142 -22.60 -9.89 10.04
CA THR A 142 -23.48 -9.31 11.06
C THR A 142 -24.80 -10.07 11.18
N ARG A 143 -25.44 -10.42 10.06
CA ARG A 143 -26.68 -11.22 10.08
C ARG A 143 -26.47 -12.58 10.72
N THR A 144 -25.38 -13.27 10.37
CA THR A 144 -25.03 -14.56 10.98
C THR A 144 -24.77 -14.42 12.48
N ALA A 145 -24.04 -13.39 12.91
CA ALA A 145 -23.79 -13.15 14.33
C ALA A 145 -25.09 -12.84 15.09
N GLN A 146 -25.97 -12.02 14.51
CA GLN A 146 -27.30 -11.72 15.08
C GLN A 146 -28.12 -12.98 15.27
N SER A 147 -28.15 -13.87 14.27
CA SER A 147 -28.87 -15.15 14.36
C SER A 147 -28.33 -16.02 15.51
N LYS A 148 -27.01 -16.16 15.61
CA LYS A 148 -26.37 -16.96 16.70
C LYS A 148 -26.67 -16.40 18.08
N VAL A 149 -26.63 -15.08 18.24
CA VAL A 149 -26.95 -14.42 19.51
C VAL A 149 -28.44 -14.61 19.85
N ALA A 150 -29.33 -14.48 18.87
CA ALA A 150 -30.77 -14.69 19.08
C ALA A 150 -31.08 -16.13 19.50
N GLU A 151 -30.47 -17.11 18.84
CA GLU A 151 -30.58 -18.54 19.18
C GLU A 151 -30.08 -18.80 20.61
N LYS A 152 -28.89 -18.29 20.97
CA LYS A 152 -28.34 -18.48 22.31
C LYS A 152 -29.16 -17.79 23.40
N ALA A 153 -29.75 -16.63 23.08
CA ALA A 153 -30.65 -15.93 23.99
C ALA A 153 -31.96 -16.70 24.23
N GLN A 154 -32.48 -17.39 23.21
CA GLN A 154 -33.65 -18.27 23.37
C GLN A 154 -33.31 -19.50 24.22
N GLU A 155 -32.16 -20.13 23.97
CA GLU A 155 -31.65 -21.24 24.78
C GLU A 155 -31.51 -20.83 26.25
N LEU A 156 -30.88 -19.68 26.52
CA LEU A 156 -30.71 -19.16 27.88
C LEU A 156 -32.05 -18.89 28.59
N LYS A 157 -33.06 -18.37 27.87
CA LYS A 157 -34.40 -18.17 28.44
C LYS A 157 -35.05 -19.50 28.84
N LEU A 158 -34.85 -20.54 28.05
CA LEU A 158 -35.38 -21.87 28.33
C LEU A 158 -34.69 -22.50 29.55
N GLU A 159 -33.36 -22.44 29.59
CA GLU A 159 -32.54 -22.87 30.74
C GLU A 159 -32.90 -22.11 32.02
N GLN A 160 -33.10 -20.79 31.93
CA GLN A 160 -33.51 -19.98 33.07
C GLN A 160 -34.87 -20.43 33.64
N ARG A 161 -35.81 -20.78 32.76
CA ARG A 161 -37.11 -21.31 33.18
C ARG A 161 -36.96 -22.68 33.85
N LEU A 162 -36.22 -23.60 33.24
CA LEU A 162 -35.94 -24.92 33.82
C LEU A 162 -35.27 -24.82 35.19
N TYR A 163 -34.29 -23.92 35.33
CA TYR A 163 -33.64 -23.66 36.60
C TYR A 163 -34.63 -23.14 37.65
N ARG A 164 -35.48 -22.17 37.30
CA ARG A 164 -36.49 -21.63 38.23
C ARG A 164 -37.48 -22.70 38.70
N ASP A 165 -37.96 -23.52 37.76
CA ASP A 165 -38.89 -24.60 38.07
C ASP A 165 -38.22 -25.62 39.02
N ARG A 166 -37.00 -26.05 38.70
CA ARG A 166 -36.24 -26.99 39.54
C ARG A 166 -35.87 -26.44 40.91
N ALA A 167 -35.50 -25.15 40.98
CA ALA A 167 -35.19 -24.49 42.25
C ALA A 167 -36.45 -24.44 43.14
N ARG A 168 -37.60 -24.10 42.56
CA ARG A 168 -38.88 -24.11 43.27
C ARG A 168 -39.22 -25.49 43.83
N ASP A 169 -39.05 -26.55 43.03
CA ASP A 169 -39.31 -27.92 43.48
C ASP A 169 -38.39 -28.33 44.64
N LEU A 170 -37.11 -27.95 44.58
CA LEU A 170 -36.16 -28.18 45.66
C LEU A 170 -36.53 -27.40 46.92
N ASP A 171 -36.95 -26.15 46.80
CA ASP A 171 -37.36 -25.32 47.93
C ASP A 171 -38.62 -25.89 48.62
N ILE A 172 -39.59 -26.38 47.85
CA ILE A 172 -40.79 -27.06 48.37
C ILE A 172 -40.37 -28.32 49.13
N ALA A 173 -39.59 -29.20 48.51
CA ALA A 173 -39.13 -30.43 49.14
C ALA A 173 -38.31 -30.15 50.41
N GLN A 174 -37.43 -29.14 50.40
CA GLN A 174 -36.66 -28.75 51.57
C GLN A 174 -37.58 -28.23 52.69
N THR A 175 -38.59 -27.44 52.35
CA THR A 175 -39.57 -26.93 53.32
C THR A 175 -40.36 -28.05 53.96
N GLU A 176 -40.86 -29.01 53.17
CA GLU A 176 -41.59 -30.18 53.66
C GLU A 176 -40.73 -31.04 54.60
N GLN A 177 -39.48 -31.33 54.21
CA GLN A 177 -38.55 -32.08 55.04
C GLN A 177 -38.22 -31.34 56.35
N THR A 178 -38.05 -30.02 56.28
CA THR A 178 -37.76 -29.19 57.46
C THR A 178 -38.95 -29.15 58.42
N GLN A 179 -40.18 -29.02 57.90
CA GLN A 179 -41.40 -29.03 58.71
C GLN A 179 -41.60 -30.39 59.38
N SER A 180 -41.43 -31.49 58.64
CA SER A 180 -41.49 -32.86 59.19
C SER A 180 -40.46 -33.07 60.31
N LEU A 181 -39.23 -32.56 60.13
CA LEU A 181 -38.21 -32.58 61.17
C LEU A 181 -38.60 -31.74 62.40
N GLN A 182 -39.21 -30.57 62.20
CA GLN A 182 -39.70 -29.74 63.30
C GLN A 182 -40.82 -30.44 64.09
N ASP A 183 -41.78 -31.07 63.40
CA ASP A 183 -42.89 -31.78 64.01
C ASP A 183 -42.41 -32.99 64.83
N THR A 184 -41.44 -33.76 64.30
CA THR A 184 -40.83 -34.89 65.01
C THR A 184 -40.04 -34.43 66.24
N LEU A 185 -39.29 -33.32 66.16
CA LEU A 185 -38.61 -32.72 67.30
C LEU A 185 -39.60 -32.24 68.38
N GLN A 186 -40.71 -31.63 68.00
CA GLN A 186 -41.76 -31.22 68.94
C GLN A 186 -42.40 -32.43 69.63
N ALA A 187 -42.69 -33.51 68.90
CA ALA A 187 -43.23 -34.74 69.46
C ALA A 187 -42.27 -35.40 70.48
N LEU A 188 -40.97 -35.45 70.16
CA LEU A 188 -39.94 -35.94 71.09
C LEU A 188 -39.84 -35.09 72.36
N GLN A 189 -39.92 -33.76 72.24
CA GLN A 189 -39.96 -32.88 73.42
C GLN A 189 -41.21 -33.10 74.28
N ALA A 190 -42.36 -33.38 73.67
CA ALA A 190 -43.60 -33.66 74.40
C ALA A 190 -43.51 -34.97 75.21
N LEU A 191 -42.87 -36.01 74.66
CA LEU A 191 -42.61 -37.28 75.36
C LEU A 191 -41.67 -37.13 76.57
N GLY A 192 -40.72 -36.20 76.51
CA GLY A 192 -39.78 -35.93 77.60
C GLY A 192 -40.34 -35.07 78.74
N LYS A 193 -41.54 -34.49 78.60
CA LYS A 193 -42.18 -33.72 79.67
C LYS A 193 -43.09 -34.65 80.49
N PRO A 194 -42.89 -34.77 81.82
CA PRO A 194 -43.75 -35.60 82.65
C PRO A 194 -45.19 -35.08 82.57
N GLN A 195 -46.12 -35.99 82.29
CA GLN A 195 -47.55 -35.72 82.32
C GLN A 195 -47.89 -35.27 83.76
N SER A 196 -48.10 -33.98 83.98
CA SER A 196 -48.68 -33.50 85.23
C SER A 196 -50.07 -34.12 85.33
N ALA A 197 -50.20 -35.16 86.16
CA ALA A 197 -51.47 -35.80 86.43
C ALA A 197 -52.48 -34.73 86.90
N PRO A 198 -53.75 -34.78 86.45
CA PRO A 198 -54.78 -33.93 87.00
C PRO A 198 -54.84 -34.21 88.50
N THR A 199 -54.51 -33.20 89.29
CA THR A 199 -54.70 -33.26 90.74
C THR A 199 -56.21 -33.26 90.94
N ASP A 200 -56.76 -34.47 91.07
CA ASP A 200 -58.11 -34.70 91.57
C ASP A 200 -58.17 -34.04 92.95
N GLY A 201 -58.67 -32.81 92.98
CA GLY A 201 -59.02 -32.09 94.19
C GLY A 201 -60.29 -32.71 94.79
N SER A 202 -60.16 -33.93 95.32
CA SER A 202 -61.10 -34.51 96.25
C SER A 202 -60.55 -34.37 97.68
N ALA A 203 -61.46 -34.26 98.64
CA ALA A 203 -61.28 -33.95 100.07
C ALA A 203 -61.13 -32.44 100.37
N THR A 204 -61.91 -31.81 101.24
CA THR A 204 -62.87 -32.24 102.28
C THR A 204 -63.68 -31.02 102.70
#